data_AF-A0A2H0QH51-F1
#
_entry.id   AF-A0A2H0QH51-F1
#
_cell.length_a   1.000
_cell.length_b   1.000
_cell.length_c   1.000
_cell.angle_alpha   90.00
_cell.angle_beta   90.00
_cell.angle_gamma   90.00
#
_symmetry.space_group_name_H-M   'P 1'
#
loop_
_entity.id
_entity.type
_entity.pdbx_description
1 polymer ?
#
loop_
_entity_poly.entity_id
_entity_poly.type
_entity_poly.pdbx_seq_one_letter_code
_entity_poly.pdbx_strand_id
1 'polypeptide(L)'
;MQNSWFIEAQKFLTIKDQFKLGDLSTEKQNPDTIGLAQISQTDLKLALETFHQVDRKALNAFMAKKEILLPLATTINDTLRDGDKVFFVGCGATGRLALSIEFLAHALQIEGHERVFGMMSGGDLALIHSIEKFEDYPEYAHRQLQDLNFAGNDLVIAVTEGGETPFVIGAAQYAVEHSKRKPFFMYCNPDAVLIKVAERSKLVLEDDRIHKINLDIGPMALSGSTRLQATTIQMLACSLALFSSKQSTQWESQVQQLIDILPSLTNDDFCELIEIESDIYHKGESVLYKVEPSLAIAVMTDTTERAPTFSLAAFENRQDQIQKWSWCYLYDEDSTTAEMAWEKLLLRTPRTLEWPELEGIAGAKRLYGFDFSHSLRDFREKKLGFTQHLAVIEMTHQQLAMRLGRGKAVCDMTKLQLWQRHLVLKMILNAHSTLVMGRLQRYQSNIMTYVKASNNKLIDRATRYILLLLKEKGREDISYDEVVMKIYEVKSQIGPDRPIVLEVLKQF
;
A
#
# COMPACT_ATOMS: atom_id res chain seq x y z
N MET A 1 -25.49 12.72 29.65
CA MET A 1 -24.80 12.96 28.37
C MET A 1 -24.53 11.60 27.75
N GLN A 2 -25.07 11.30 26.57
CA GLN A 2 -24.73 10.05 25.88
C GLN A 2 -23.24 10.04 25.58
N ASN A 3 -22.60 8.89 25.81
CA ASN A 3 -21.17 8.69 25.57
C ASN A 3 -20.85 8.95 24.09
N SER A 4 -19.84 9.77 23.78
CA SER A 4 -19.55 10.20 22.40
C SER A 4 -19.35 9.03 21.43
N TRP A 5 -18.71 7.96 21.89
CA TRP A 5 -18.49 6.73 21.11
C TRP A 5 -19.80 6.04 20.71
N PHE A 6 -20.85 6.14 21.53
CA PHE A 6 -22.14 5.51 21.26
C PHE A 6 -22.83 6.17 20.06
N ILE A 7 -22.74 7.50 19.98
CA ILE A 7 -23.28 8.28 18.85
C ILE A 7 -22.51 7.93 17.58
N GLU A 8 -21.19 7.81 17.64
CA GLU A 8 -20.38 7.41 16.48
C GLU A 8 -20.72 5.99 16.00
N ALA A 9 -20.90 5.05 16.92
CA ALA A 9 -21.30 3.68 16.60
C ALA A 9 -22.67 3.67 15.91
N GLN A 10 -23.66 4.39 16.44
CA GLN A 10 -24.97 4.53 15.82
C GLN A 10 -24.88 5.13 14.41
N LYS A 11 -24.08 6.19 14.22
CA LYS A 11 -23.85 6.78 12.90
C LYS A 11 -23.28 5.76 11.92
N PHE A 12 -22.26 5.01 12.30
CA PHE A 12 -21.72 3.95 11.44
C PHE A 12 -22.77 2.89 11.11
N LEU A 13 -23.56 2.45 12.10
CA LEU A 13 -24.62 1.45 11.88
C LEU A 13 -25.67 1.90 10.86
N THR A 14 -25.95 3.21 10.73
CA THR A 14 -26.87 3.73 9.70
C THR A 14 -26.31 3.63 8.28
N ILE A 15 -25.00 3.58 8.12
CA ILE A 15 -24.31 3.52 6.81
C ILE A 15 -23.59 2.20 6.57
N LYS A 16 -23.68 1.23 7.51
CA LYS A 16 -22.87 0.00 7.54
C LYS A 16 -22.92 -0.81 6.25
N ASP A 17 -24.08 -0.85 5.60
CA ASP A 17 -24.25 -1.68 4.40
C ASP A 17 -23.46 -1.13 3.19
N GLN A 18 -23.03 0.14 3.21
CA GLN A 18 -22.09 0.71 2.23
C GLN A 18 -20.63 0.27 2.44
N PHE A 19 -20.34 -0.38 3.58
CA PHE A 19 -19.00 -0.75 4.01
C PHE A 19 -18.87 -2.24 4.41
N LYS A 20 -19.93 -3.04 4.28
CA LYS A 20 -19.89 -4.50 4.43
C LYS A 20 -19.25 -5.15 3.21
N LEU A 21 -17.92 -5.03 3.13
CA LEU A 21 -17.15 -5.42 1.94
C LEU A 21 -16.67 -6.88 1.98
N GLY A 22 -17.11 -7.69 2.96
CA GLY A 22 -16.58 -9.04 3.20
C GLY A 22 -16.74 -10.05 2.05
N ASP A 23 -17.65 -9.80 1.12
CA ASP A 23 -17.84 -10.64 -0.08
C ASP A 23 -16.79 -10.38 -1.17
N LEU A 24 -16.09 -9.24 -1.12
CA LEU A 24 -15.01 -8.91 -2.04
C LEU A 24 -13.82 -9.87 -1.86
N SER A 25 -13.24 -10.35 -2.96
CA SER A 25 -12.06 -11.20 -2.95
C SER A 25 -10.91 -10.57 -2.16
N THR A 26 -10.73 -9.25 -2.29
CA THR A 26 -9.70 -8.47 -1.58
C THR A 26 -9.88 -8.44 -0.06
N GLU A 27 -11.08 -8.74 0.46
CA GLU A 27 -11.39 -8.75 1.91
C GLU A 27 -11.52 -10.15 2.51
N LYS A 28 -11.52 -11.20 1.68
CA LYS A 28 -11.61 -12.59 2.12
C LYS A 28 -10.28 -13.09 2.70
N GLN A 29 -10.36 -14.16 3.48
CA GLN A 29 -9.17 -14.93 3.86
C GLN A 29 -8.67 -15.73 2.66
N ASN A 30 -7.36 -15.84 2.53
CA ASN A 30 -6.77 -16.78 1.59
C ASN A 30 -6.67 -18.17 2.26
N PRO A 31 -7.25 -19.23 1.67
CA PRO A 31 -7.23 -20.55 2.27
C PRO A 31 -5.82 -21.14 2.35
N ASP A 32 -4.90 -20.76 1.46
CA ASP A 32 -3.53 -21.30 1.43
C ASP A 32 -2.65 -20.74 2.55
N THR A 33 -3.05 -19.64 3.19
CA THR A 33 -2.26 -18.96 4.23
C THR A 33 -2.92 -19.03 5.61
N ILE A 34 -3.96 -19.85 5.78
CA ILE A 34 -4.50 -20.11 7.12
C ILE A 34 -3.36 -20.71 7.97
N GLY A 35 -3.11 -20.10 9.13
CA GLY A 35 -1.99 -20.47 10.00
C GLY A 35 -0.68 -19.72 9.73
N LEU A 36 -0.66 -18.72 8.83
CA LEU A 36 0.55 -17.98 8.45
C LEU A 36 1.31 -17.43 9.68
N ALA A 37 0.60 -16.81 10.63
CA ALA A 37 1.20 -16.28 11.86
C ALA A 37 1.92 -17.35 12.70
N GLN A 38 1.35 -18.56 12.76
CA GLN A 38 1.91 -19.68 13.52
C GLN A 38 3.16 -20.22 12.83
N ILE A 39 3.09 -20.46 11.52
CA ILE A 39 4.26 -20.95 10.78
C ILE A 39 5.38 -19.90 10.75
N SER A 40 5.09 -18.59 10.73
CA SER A 40 6.14 -17.56 10.87
C SER A 40 6.95 -17.69 12.15
N GLN A 41 6.37 -18.23 13.22
CA GLN A 41 7.04 -18.43 14.51
C GLN A 41 7.82 -19.75 14.57
N THR A 42 7.35 -20.80 13.89
CA THR A 42 7.91 -22.16 14.02
C THR A 42 8.74 -22.62 12.83
N ASP A 43 8.44 -22.13 11.62
CA ASP A 43 9.08 -22.52 10.37
C ASP A 43 9.01 -21.36 9.35
N LEU A 44 9.99 -20.47 9.41
CA LEU A 44 10.05 -19.30 8.53
C LEU A 44 10.21 -19.63 7.06
N LYS A 45 10.88 -20.75 6.75
CA LYS A 45 11.08 -21.17 5.37
C LYS A 45 9.76 -21.58 4.75
N LEU A 46 8.99 -22.41 5.44
CA LEU A 46 7.62 -22.74 5.04
C LEU A 46 6.75 -21.49 4.96
N ALA A 47 6.91 -20.53 5.87
CA ALA A 47 6.16 -19.29 5.84
C ALA A 47 6.46 -18.43 4.59
N LEU A 48 7.74 -18.30 4.19
CA LEU A 48 8.16 -17.64 2.96
C LEU A 48 7.63 -18.36 1.71
N GLU A 49 7.78 -19.69 1.66
CA GLU A 49 7.26 -20.51 0.56
C GLU A 49 5.75 -20.36 0.41
N THR A 50 5.02 -20.41 1.52
CA THR A 50 3.57 -20.24 1.58
C THR A 50 3.16 -18.84 1.11
N PHE A 51 3.88 -17.79 1.53
CA PHE A 51 3.61 -16.42 1.13
C PHE A 51 3.83 -16.22 -0.38
N HIS A 52 5.00 -16.61 -0.89
CA HIS A 52 5.34 -16.46 -2.30
C HIS A 52 4.55 -17.40 -3.22
N GLN A 53 3.94 -18.47 -2.70
CA GLN A 53 2.97 -19.26 -3.44
C GLN A 53 1.72 -18.44 -3.79
N VAL A 54 1.28 -17.52 -2.91
CA VAL A 54 0.18 -16.59 -3.22
C VAL A 54 0.62 -15.56 -4.26
N ASP A 55 1.85 -15.04 -4.17
CA ASP A 55 2.41 -14.15 -5.20
C ASP A 55 2.46 -14.85 -6.58
N ARG A 56 2.90 -16.11 -6.62
CA ARG A 56 2.90 -16.93 -7.85
C ARG A 56 1.49 -17.08 -8.42
N LYS A 57 0.49 -17.39 -7.57
CA LYS A 57 -0.91 -17.50 -8.01
C LYS A 57 -1.42 -16.18 -8.61
N ALA A 58 -1.10 -15.06 -7.98
CA ALA A 58 -1.47 -13.73 -8.48
C ALA A 58 -0.81 -13.41 -9.83
N LEU A 59 0.50 -13.69 -9.98
CA LEU A 59 1.23 -13.49 -11.24
C LEU A 59 0.68 -14.37 -12.36
N ASN A 60 0.37 -15.64 -12.08
CA ASN A 60 -0.26 -16.54 -13.05
C ASN A 60 -1.65 -16.08 -13.47
N ALA A 61 -2.48 -15.63 -12.51
CA ALA A 61 -3.80 -15.09 -12.80
C ALA A 61 -3.71 -13.82 -13.68
N PHE A 62 -2.72 -12.95 -13.41
CA PHE A 62 -2.45 -11.79 -14.25
C PHE A 62 -1.94 -12.19 -15.65
N MET A 63 -1.01 -13.15 -15.75
CA MET A 63 -0.46 -13.62 -17.03
C MET A 63 -1.54 -14.12 -17.98
N ALA A 64 -2.59 -14.76 -17.45
CA ALA A 64 -3.75 -15.20 -18.22
C ALA A 64 -4.64 -14.05 -18.72
N LYS A 65 -4.58 -12.87 -18.09
CA LYS A 65 -5.43 -11.70 -18.39
C LYS A 65 -4.69 -10.56 -19.09
N LYS A 66 -3.35 -10.60 -19.19
CA LYS A 66 -2.48 -9.50 -19.63
C LYS A 66 -2.92 -8.74 -20.89
N GLU A 67 -3.58 -9.40 -21.84
CA GLU A 67 -4.04 -8.77 -23.11
C GLU A 67 -5.09 -7.67 -22.87
N ILE A 68 -5.75 -7.67 -21.70
CA ILE A 68 -6.64 -6.58 -21.28
C ILE A 68 -5.92 -5.21 -21.23
N LEU A 69 -4.58 -5.21 -21.16
CA LEU A 69 -3.77 -3.99 -21.12
C LEU A 69 -3.44 -3.42 -22.50
N LEU A 70 -3.71 -4.13 -23.61
CA LEU A 70 -3.38 -3.62 -24.95
C LEU A 70 -4.00 -2.24 -25.26
N PRO A 71 -5.30 -1.98 -24.94
CA PRO A 71 -5.88 -0.65 -25.13
C PRO A 71 -5.22 0.40 -24.23
N LEU A 72 -4.85 0.02 -23.00
CA LEU A 72 -4.18 0.91 -22.06
C LEU A 72 -2.81 1.33 -22.58
N ALA A 73 -1.96 0.37 -22.94
CA ALA A 73 -0.61 0.63 -23.45
C ALA A 73 -0.63 1.48 -24.73
N THR A 74 -1.58 1.19 -25.62
CA THR A 74 -1.78 1.98 -26.85
C THR A 74 -2.16 3.42 -26.51
N THR A 75 -3.11 3.62 -25.60
CA THR A 75 -3.61 4.95 -25.23
C THR A 75 -2.56 5.76 -24.47
N ILE A 76 -1.80 5.16 -23.56
CA ILE A 76 -0.68 5.82 -22.87
C ILE A 76 0.34 6.33 -23.89
N ASN A 77 0.78 5.47 -24.80
CA ASN A 77 1.75 5.84 -25.83
C ASN A 77 1.24 6.98 -26.71
N ASP A 78 -0.01 6.90 -27.17
CA ASP A 78 -0.59 7.93 -28.03
C ASP A 78 -0.74 9.26 -27.27
N THR A 79 -1.12 9.21 -26.00
CA THR A 79 -1.19 10.40 -25.13
C THR A 79 0.17 11.10 -25.03
N LEU A 80 1.23 10.34 -24.71
CA LEU A 80 2.58 10.90 -24.57
C LEU A 80 3.16 11.41 -25.89
N ARG A 81 2.89 10.71 -27.01
CA ARG A 81 3.28 11.10 -28.37
C ARG A 81 2.61 12.40 -28.80
N ASP A 82 1.33 12.55 -28.48
CA ASP A 82 0.54 13.72 -28.85
C ASP A 82 0.88 14.94 -27.95
N GLY A 83 1.77 14.77 -26.97
CA GLY A 83 2.26 15.83 -26.08
C GLY A 83 1.40 16.05 -24.83
N ASP A 84 0.40 15.21 -24.61
CA ASP A 84 -0.54 15.26 -23.49
C ASP A 84 0.04 14.56 -22.24
N LYS A 85 -0.61 14.76 -21.08
CA LYS A 85 -0.20 14.19 -19.80
C LYS A 85 -0.92 12.88 -19.47
N VAL A 86 -0.23 12.00 -18.75
CA VAL A 86 -0.75 10.72 -18.26
C VAL A 86 -0.75 10.73 -16.74
N PHE A 87 -1.91 10.58 -16.12
CA PHE A 87 -2.09 10.59 -14.67
C PHE A 87 -2.41 9.19 -14.15
N PHE A 88 -1.55 8.64 -13.30
CA PHE A 88 -1.88 7.49 -12.46
C PHE A 88 -2.45 8.01 -11.15
N VAL A 89 -3.69 7.64 -10.81
CA VAL A 89 -4.40 8.18 -9.65
C VAL A 89 -4.77 7.06 -8.68
N GLY A 90 -4.43 7.21 -7.40
CA GLY A 90 -4.75 6.21 -6.38
C GLY A 90 -4.86 6.76 -4.96
N CYS A 91 -5.19 5.88 -4.01
CA CYS A 91 -5.22 6.15 -2.57
C CYS A 91 -4.46 5.07 -1.79
N GLY A 92 -3.82 5.44 -0.67
CA GLY A 92 -3.09 4.47 0.16
C GLY A 92 -2.06 3.70 -0.67
N ALA A 93 -2.09 2.37 -0.64
CA ALA A 93 -1.15 1.55 -1.41
C ALA A 93 -1.18 1.83 -2.93
N THR A 94 -2.35 1.99 -3.55
CA THR A 94 -2.44 2.42 -4.98
C THR A 94 -1.92 3.84 -5.24
N GLY A 95 -2.06 4.75 -4.27
CA GLY A 95 -1.49 6.10 -4.39
C GLY A 95 0.04 6.08 -4.34
N ARG A 96 0.59 5.25 -3.45
CA ARG A 96 2.05 5.00 -3.40
C ARG A 96 2.56 4.30 -4.65
N LEU A 97 1.78 3.37 -5.22
CA LEU A 97 2.03 2.80 -6.54
C LEU A 97 2.10 3.89 -7.61
N ALA A 98 1.15 4.83 -7.63
CA ALA A 98 1.13 5.91 -8.62
C ALA A 98 2.40 6.77 -8.54
N LEU A 99 2.84 7.12 -7.34
CA LEU A 99 4.11 7.83 -7.11
C LEU A 99 5.33 6.99 -7.53
N SER A 100 5.33 5.69 -7.28
CA SER A 100 6.39 4.78 -7.75
C SER A 100 6.46 4.67 -9.27
N ILE A 101 5.32 4.71 -9.97
CA ILE A 101 5.28 4.71 -11.44
C ILE A 101 5.85 6.01 -12.01
N GLU A 102 5.50 7.16 -11.44
CA GLU A 102 6.10 8.46 -11.81
C GLU A 102 7.61 8.46 -11.55
N PHE A 103 8.04 8.06 -10.36
CA PHE A 103 9.45 7.93 -10.01
C PHE A 103 10.21 7.07 -11.04
N LEU A 104 9.66 5.91 -11.40
CA LEU A 104 10.26 5.02 -12.39
C LEU A 104 10.32 5.65 -13.78
N ALA A 105 9.32 6.43 -14.18
CA ALA A 105 9.34 7.14 -15.46
C ALA A 105 10.50 8.15 -15.52
N HIS A 106 10.71 8.94 -14.46
CA HIS A 106 11.85 9.86 -14.35
C HIS A 106 13.18 9.10 -14.27
N ALA A 107 13.28 8.07 -13.43
CA ALA A 107 14.51 7.29 -13.25
C ALA A 107 14.95 6.56 -14.52
N LEU A 108 14.00 6.07 -15.32
CA LEU A 108 14.25 5.42 -16.61
C LEU A 108 14.41 6.43 -17.77
N GLN A 109 14.12 7.71 -17.55
CA GLN A 109 14.15 8.77 -18.57
C GLN A 109 13.40 8.38 -19.85
N ILE A 110 12.22 7.75 -19.71
CA ILE A 110 11.41 7.42 -20.89
C ILE A 110 10.97 8.69 -21.62
N GLU A 111 10.76 8.60 -22.93
CA GLU A 111 10.28 9.74 -23.70
C GLU A 111 8.97 10.28 -23.12
N GLY A 112 8.94 11.57 -22.78
CA GLY A 112 7.79 12.21 -22.14
C GLY A 112 7.63 11.93 -20.65
N HIS A 113 8.68 11.47 -19.94
CA HIS A 113 8.61 11.21 -18.49
C HIS A 113 8.09 12.39 -17.66
N GLU A 114 8.43 13.63 -18.01
CA GLU A 114 7.91 14.88 -17.40
C GLU A 114 6.39 15.06 -17.53
N ARG A 115 5.74 14.25 -18.39
CA ARG A 115 4.29 14.24 -18.61
C ARG A 115 3.60 13.04 -17.95
N VAL A 116 4.34 12.23 -17.19
CA VAL A 116 3.79 11.12 -16.39
C VAL A 116 3.64 11.59 -14.95
N PHE A 117 2.40 11.62 -14.46
CA PHE A 117 2.05 12.14 -13.14
C PHE A 117 1.56 11.03 -12.23
N GLY A 118 2.17 10.91 -11.06
CA GLY A 118 1.68 10.13 -9.94
C GLY A 118 0.82 11.01 -9.04
N MET A 119 -0.45 10.67 -8.87
CA MET A 119 -1.38 11.42 -8.03
C MET A 119 -1.94 10.52 -6.92
N MET A 120 -1.66 10.93 -5.69
CA MET A 120 -2.17 10.29 -4.48
C MET A 120 -3.17 11.19 -3.77
N SER A 121 -4.25 10.59 -3.25
CA SER A 121 -5.18 11.23 -2.31
C SER A 121 -4.41 11.85 -1.14
N GLY A 122 -4.44 13.18 -1.03
CA GLY A 122 -3.72 13.93 0.01
C GLY A 122 -2.34 14.49 -0.41
N GLY A 123 -1.96 14.36 -1.68
CA GLY A 123 -0.68 14.84 -2.22
C GLY A 123 0.52 14.01 -1.72
N ASP A 124 1.73 14.49 -1.96
CA ASP A 124 2.95 13.74 -1.62
C ASP A 124 3.13 13.52 -0.11
N LEU A 125 2.49 14.33 0.75
CA LEU A 125 2.46 14.09 2.19
C LEU A 125 1.84 12.74 2.53
N ALA A 126 0.82 12.31 1.78
CA ALA A 126 0.16 11.03 1.99
C ALA A 126 1.08 9.82 1.72
N LEU A 127 2.23 10.01 1.08
CA LEU A 127 3.25 8.97 0.95
C LEU A 127 3.70 8.47 2.32
N ILE A 128 3.84 9.38 3.30
CA ILE A 128 4.38 9.12 4.65
C ILE A 128 3.33 9.27 5.77
N HIS A 129 2.32 10.11 5.55
CA HIS A 129 1.33 10.47 6.56
C HIS A 129 -0.08 10.60 5.96
N SER A 130 -0.95 9.64 6.25
CA SER A 130 -2.32 9.66 5.75
C SER A 130 -3.13 10.82 6.33
N ILE A 131 -3.83 11.54 5.45
CA ILE A 131 -4.78 12.59 5.82
C ILE A 131 -6.14 11.92 6.07
N GLU A 132 -6.66 12.03 7.30
CA GLU A 132 -7.87 11.32 7.71
C GLU A 132 -9.08 11.67 6.82
N LYS A 133 -9.82 10.63 6.41
CA LYS A 133 -11.05 10.70 5.61
C LYS A 133 -10.92 11.33 4.23
N PHE A 134 -9.72 11.71 3.79
CA PHE A 134 -9.53 12.35 2.49
C PHE A 134 -9.98 11.46 1.32
N GLU A 135 -9.79 10.14 1.46
CA GLU A 135 -10.15 9.13 0.46
C GLU A 135 -11.66 8.96 0.25
N ASP A 136 -12.47 9.44 1.19
CA ASP A 136 -13.93 9.28 1.18
C ASP A 136 -14.64 10.35 0.33
N TYR A 137 -13.92 11.35 -0.19
CA TYR A 137 -14.48 12.52 -0.89
C TYR A 137 -14.06 12.58 -2.37
N PRO A 138 -14.97 12.29 -3.32
CA PRO A 138 -14.71 12.37 -4.76
C PRO A 138 -14.25 13.76 -5.23
N GLU A 139 -14.80 14.83 -4.67
CA GLU A 139 -14.52 16.22 -5.03
C GLU A 139 -13.06 16.63 -4.77
N TYR A 140 -12.39 15.97 -3.83
CA TYR A 140 -10.97 16.23 -3.58
C TYR A 140 -10.10 15.71 -4.73
N ALA A 141 -10.51 14.65 -5.42
CA ALA A 141 -9.82 14.21 -6.62
C ALA A 141 -9.97 15.24 -7.75
N HIS A 142 -11.14 15.86 -7.87
CA HIS A 142 -11.39 16.90 -8.87
C HIS A 142 -10.45 18.08 -8.66
N ARG A 143 -10.38 18.58 -7.42
CA ARG A 143 -9.52 19.72 -7.06
C ARG A 143 -8.04 19.40 -7.24
N GLN A 144 -7.57 18.23 -6.84
CA GLN A 144 -6.18 17.83 -7.08
C GLN A 144 -5.85 17.71 -8.58
N LEU A 145 -6.77 17.21 -9.42
CA LEU A 145 -6.58 17.21 -10.87
C LEU A 145 -6.53 18.64 -11.43
N GLN A 146 -7.35 19.55 -10.92
CA GLN A 146 -7.30 20.98 -11.28
C GLN A 146 -5.97 21.63 -10.90
N ASP A 147 -5.46 21.37 -9.70
CA ASP A 147 -4.17 21.89 -9.23
C ASP A 147 -3.00 21.40 -10.09
N LEU A 148 -3.13 20.19 -10.66
CA LEU A 148 -2.17 19.62 -11.62
C LEU A 148 -2.46 20.01 -13.08
N ASN A 149 -3.38 20.96 -13.29
CA ASN A 149 -3.80 21.48 -14.59
C ASN A 149 -4.30 20.40 -15.56
N PHE A 150 -4.97 19.36 -15.08
CA PHE A 150 -5.55 18.32 -15.93
C PHE A 150 -6.57 18.92 -16.91
N ALA A 151 -6.38 18.71 -18.21
CA ALA A 151 -7.26 19.27 -19.23
C ALA A 151 -7.15 18.58 -20.61
N GLY A 152 -8.08 18.90 -21.51
CA GLY A 152 -7.93 18.68 -22.95
C GLY A 152 -7.97 17.21 -23.36
N ASN A 153 -6.80 16.65 -23.67
CA ASN A 153 -6.64 15.25 -24.07
C ASN A 153 -5.76 14.47 -23.07
N ASP A 154 -5.58 14.98 -21.85
CA ASP A 154 -4.86 14.26 -20.80
C ASP A 154 -5.57 12.94 -20.46
N LEU A 155 -4.82 11.92 -20.06
CA LEU A 155 -5.31 10.59 -19.73
C LEU A 155 -5.29 10.36 -18.21
N VAL A 156 -6.39 9.86 -17.65
CA VAL A 156 -6.42 9.32 -16.27
C VAL A 156 -6.47 7.79 -16.30
N ILE A 157 -5.56 7.18 -15.54
CA ILE A 157 -5.61 5.79 -15.10
C ILE A 157 -5.92 5.81 -13.61
N ALA A 158 -7.19 5.61 -13.27
CA ALA A 158 -7.67 5.49 -11.90
C ALA A 158 -7.45 4.06 -11.39
N VAL A 159 -6.61 3.90 -10.38
CA VAL A 159 -6.19 2.59 -9.85
C VAL A 159 -6.65 2.48 -8.39
N THR A 160 -7.41 1.42 -8.08
CA THR A 160 -7.90 1.13 -6.72
C THR A 160 -7.90 -0.38 -6.53
N GLU A 161 -7.44 -0.93 -5.41
CA GLU A 161 -7.39 -2.40 -5.28
C GLU A 161 -8.79 -3.00 -5.22
N GLY A 162 -9.66 -2.37 -4.42
CA GLY A 162 -11.00 -2.88 -4.17
C GLY A 162 -12.01 -2.52 -5.27
N GLY A 163 -11.84 -1.37 -5.94
CA GLY A 163 -12.80 -0.86 -6.92
C GLY A 163 -13.90 0.03 -6.33
N GLU A 164 -13.89 0.28 -5.02
CA GLU A 164 -14.90 1.06 -4.30
C GLU A 164 -14.41 2.40 -3.72
N THR A 165 -13.15 2.80 -3.92
CA THR A 165 -12.59 4.01 -3.29
C THR A 165 -13.22 5.30 -3.86
N PRO A 166 -13.94 6.12 -3.06
CA PRO A 166 -14.64 7.31 -3.57
C PRO A 166 -13.74 8.33 -4.27
N PHE A 167 -12.57 8.64 -3.71
CA PHE A 167 -11.60 9.54 -4.35
C PHE A 167 -11.19 9.06 -5.76
N VAL A 168 -10.89 7.78 -5.92
CA VAL A 168 -10.45 7.20 -7.20
C VAL A 168 -11.59 7.14 -8.21
N ILE A 169 -12.82 6.86 -7.75
CA ILE A 169 -14.04 6.96 -8.56
C ILE A 169 -14.24 8.40 -9.05
N GLY A 170 -14.11 9.39 -8.16
CA GLY A 170 -14.20 10.81 -8.49
C GLY A 170 -13.18 11.24 -9.55
N ALA A 171 -11.94 10.75 -9.46
CA ALA A 171 -10.91 11.02 -10.47
C ALA A 171 -11.33 10.54 -11.87
N ALA A 172 -11.90 9.34 -11.97
CA ALA A 172 -12.37 8.80 -13.25
C ALA A 172 -13.57 9.60 -13.77
N GLN A 173 -14.53 9.94 -12.92
CA GLN A 173 -15.69 10.76 -13.31
C GLN A 173 -15.27 12.16 -13.77
N TYR A 174 -14.34 12.79 -13.07
CA TYR A 174 -13.81 14.10 -13.47
C TYR A 174 -13.15 14.05 -14.84
N ALA A 175 -12.37 12.98 -15.11
CA ALA A 175 -11.72 12.78 -16.39
C ALA A 175 -12.71 12.62 -17.54
N VAL A 176 -13.82 11.91 -17.32
CA VAL A 176 -14.90 11.78 -18.31
C VAL A 176 -15.47 13.14 -18.73
N GLU A 177 -15.59 14.08 -17.78
CA GLU A 177 -16.19 15.39 -18.05
C GLU A 177 -15.18 16.43 -18.61
N HIS A 178 -13.86 16.22 -18.39
CA HIS A 178 -12.83 17.23 -18.69
C HIS A 178 -11.76 16.80 -19.70
N SER A 179 -11.79 15.55 -20.16
CA SER A 179 -10.90 15.04 -21.21
C SER A 179 -11.66 14.39 -22.35
N LYS A 180 -11.12 14.53 -23.57
CA LYS A 180 -11.61 13.76 -24.73
C LYS A 180 -11.16 12.31 -24.71
N ARG A 181 -10.10 11.99 -23.95
CA ARG A 181 -9.63 10.60 -23.80
C ARG A 181 -10.43 9.92 -22.69
N LYS A 182 -10.97 8.75 -23.02
CA LYS A 182 -11.66 7.90 -22.04
C LYS A 182 -10.67 7.48 -20.94
N PRO A 183 -11.00 7.67 -19.65
CA PRO A 183 -10.13 7.21 -18.57
C PRO A 183 -10.19 5.69 -18.44
N PHE A 184 -9.18 5.13 -17.78
CA PHE A 184 -9.14 3.72 -17.38
C PHE A 184 -9.41 3.58 -15.89
N PHE A 185 -10.20 2.58 -15.50
CA PHE A 185 -10.48 2.23 -14.10
C PHE A 185 -10.03 0.80 -13.82
N MET A 186 -8.98 0.66 -13.00
CA MET A 186 -8.29 -0.61 -12.73
C MET A 186 -8.53 -1.09 -11.29
N TYR A 187 -9.00 -2.33 -11.14
CA TYR A 187 -9.42 -2.92 -9.86
C TYR A 187 -9.26 -4.44 -9.81
N CYS A 188 -9.33 -5.04 -8.61
CA CYS A 188 -9.00 -6.46 -8.38
C CYS A 188 -10.15 -7.31 -7.81
N ASN A 189 -11.41 -6.89 -8.01
CA ASN A 189 -12.59 -7.67 -7.61
C ASN A 189 -13.46 -8.03 -8.82
N PRO A 190 -14.16 -9.18 -8.83
CA PRO A 190 -15.11 -9.52 -9.89
C PRO A 190 -16.21 -8.47 -10.04
N ASP A 191 -16.52 -8.07 -11.28
CA ASP A 191 -17.56 -7.06 -11.58
C ASP A 191 -18.89 -7.36 -10.89
N ALA A 192 -19.38 -8.60 -11.04
CA ALA A 192 -20.67 -9.02 -10.50
C ALA A 192 -20.75 -8.96 -8.96
N VAL A 193 -19.61 -9.12 -8.28
CA VAL A 193 -19.54 -9.02 -6.82
C VAL A 193 -19.44 -7.56 -6.41
N LEU A 194 -18.56 -6.79 -7.05
CA LEU A 194 -18.31 -5.39 -6.72
C LEU A 194 -19.55 -4.51 -6.91
N ILE A 195 -20.28 -4.68 -8.02
CA ILE A 195 -21.53 -3.96 -8.32
C ILE A 195 -22.63 -4.23 -7.26
N LYS A 196 -22.65 -5.45 -6.71
CA LYS A 196 -23.62 -5.84 -5.68
C LYS A 196 -23.25 -5.29 -4.30
N VAL A 197 -21.96 -5.29 -3.97
CA VAL A 197 -21.45 -4.97 -2.63
C VAL A 197 -21.21 -3.47 -2.43
N ALA A 198 -20.82 -2.75 -3.50
CA ALA A 198 -20.53 -1.32 -3.44
C ALA A 198 -21.27 -0.60 -4.58
N GLU A 199 -22.44 -0.04 -4.27
CA GLU A 199 -23.28 0.68 -5.24
C GLU A 199 -22.53 1.81 -5.95
N ARG A 200 -21.67 2.54 -5.23
CA ARG A 200 -20.83 3.61 -5.80
C ARG A 200 -19.92 3.13 -6.94
N SER A 201 -19.53 1.85 -6.96
CA SER A 201 -18.71 1.31 -8.05
C SER A 201 -19.48 1.23 -9.38
N LYS A 202 -20.83 1.20 -9.36
CA LYS A 202 -21.63 1.26 -10.60
C LYS A 202 -21.36 2.51 -11.41
N LEU A 203 -21.07 3.63 -10.74
CA LEU A 203 -20.76 4.92 -11.37
C LEU A 203 -19.60 4.86 -12.36
N VAL A 204 -18.72 3.87 -12.22
CA VAL A 204 -17.57 3.65 -13.12
C VAL A 204 -17.66 2.33 -13.88
N LEU A 205 -18.33 1.31 -13.33
CA LEU A 205 -18.39 0.00 -13.97
C LEU A 205 -19.50 -0.13 -15.03
N GLU A 206 -20.48 0.77 -15.01
CA GLU A 206 -21.61 0.83 -15.93
C GLU A 206 -21.55 2.07 -16.87
N ASP A 207 -20.51 2.90 -16.76
CA ASP A 207 -20.30 4.05 -17.66
C ASP A 207 -19.42 3.66 -18.86
N ASP A 208 -20.03 3.55 -20.05
CA ASP A 208 -19.35 3.21 -21.32
C ASP A 208 -18.29 4.24 -21.76
N ARG A 209 -18.22 5.40 -21.11
CA ARG A 209 -17.17 6.41 -21.30
C ARG A 209 -15.89 6.06 -20.55
N ILE A 210 -15.88 5.00 -19.73
CA ILE A 210 -14.73 4.54 -18.92
C ILE A 210 -14.29 3.14 -19.37
N HIS A 211 -12.98 2.96 -19.57
CA HIS A 211 -12.40 1.64 -19.85
C HIS A 211 -12.11 0.87 -18.56
N LYS A 212 -12.73 -0.29 -18.38
CA LYS A 212 -12.52 -1.15 -17.21
C LYS A 212 -11.33 -2.07 -17.39
N ILE A 213 -10.51 -2.21 -16.35
CA ILE A 213 -9.44 -3.21 -16.27
C ILE A 213 -9.64 -4.02 -14.99
N ASN A 214 -10.29 -5.17 -15.11
CA ASN A 214 -10.49 -6.09 -14.00
C ASN A 214 -9.31 -7.07 -13.88
N LEU A 215 -8.50 -6.89 -12.84
CA LEU A 215 -7.37 -7.72 -12.45
C LEU A 215 -7.69 -8.56 -11.21
N ASP A 216 -8.87 -9.20 -11.16
CA ASP A 216 -9.18 -10.15 -10.10
C ASP A 216 -8.16 -11.29 -10.05
N ILE A 217 -7.51 -11.43 -8.89
CA ILE A 217 -6.43 -12.38 -8.60
C ILE A 217 -6.70 -13.21 -7.33
N GLY A 218 -7.89 -13.09 -6.75
CA GLY A 218 -8.25 -13.75 -5.50
C GLY A 218 -7.73 -13.05 -4.22
N PRO A 219 -7.86 -13.72 -3.06
CA PRO A 219 -7.57 -13.13 -1.76
C PRO A 219 -6.07 -12.98 -1.47
N MET A 220 -5.73 -11.95 -0.69
CA MET A 220 -4.36 -11.61 -0.31
C MET A 220 -3.79 -12.62 0.70
N ALA A 221 -2.46 -12.77 0.74
CA ALA A 221 -1.78 -13.65 1.71
C ALA A 221 -2.12 -13.31 3.18
N LEU A 222 -2.29 -12.02 3.47
CA LEU A 222 -2.85 -11.49 4.70
C LEU A 222 -4.18 -10.83 4.37
N SER A 223 -5.29 -11.33 4.93
CA SER A 223 -6.64 -10.91 4.59
C SER A 223 -6.80 -9.38 4.71
N GLY A 224 -7.36 -8.75 3.68
CA GLY A 224 -7.57 -7.28 3.62
C GLY A 224 -6.31 -6.43 3.40
N SER A 225 -5.12 -7.03 3.33
CA SER A 225 -3.86 -6.32 3.12
C SER A 225 -3.58 -6.13 1.63
N THR A 226 -4.30 -5.18 1.01
CA THR A 226 -4.25 -4.96 -0.44
C THR A 226 -2.91 -4.44 -0.95
N ARG A 227 -2.08 -3.84 -0.08
CA ARG A 227 -0.67 -3.47 -0.35
C ARG A 227 0.17 -4.64 -0.86
N LEU A 228 -0.26 -5.87 -0.62
CA LEU A 228 0.41 -7.10 -1.02
C LEU A 228 0.16 -7.40 -2.49
N GLN A 229 -0.54 -8.50 -2.81
CA GLN A 229 -0.64 -9.01 -4.17
C GLN A 229 -1.42 -8.08 -5.11
N ALA A 230 -2.50 -7.45 -4.64
CA ALA A 230 -3.33 -6.58 -5.48
C ALA A 230 -2.53 -5.39 -6.03
N THR A 231 -1.89 -4.60 -5.16
CA THR A 231 -1.07 -3.47 -5.60
C THR A 231 0.19 -3.94 -6.36
N THR A 232 0.76 -5.11 -6.05
CA THR A 232 1.87 -5.67 -6.84
C THR A 232 1.45 -5.93 -8.29
N ILE A 233 0.27 -6.53 -8.51
CA ILE A 233 -0.25 -6.81 -9.85
C ILE A 233 -0.67 -5.54 -10.59
N GLN A 234 -1.25 -4.55 -9.89
CA GLN A 234 -1.56 -3.26 -10.50
C GLN A 234 -0.28 -2.50 -10.89
N MET A 235 0.77 -2.54 -10.05
CA MET A 235 2.05 -1.91 -10.37
C MET A 235 2.72 -2.60 -11.56
N LEU A 236 2.63 -3.92 -11.64
CA LEU A 236 3.05 -4.71 -12.81
C LEU A 236 2.27 -4.29 -14.07
N ALA A 237 0.95 -4.20 -13.99
CA ALA A 237 0.10 -3.81 -15.11
C ALA A 237 0.44 -2.41 -15.64
N CYS A 238 0.56 -1.42 -14.75
CA CYS A 238 0.95 -0.06 -15.10
C CYS A 238 2.37 -0.01 -15.70
N SER A 239 3.31 -0.76 -15.11
CA SER A 239 4.70 -0.82 -15.58
C SER A 239 4.82 -1.46 -16.97
N LEU A 240 4.09 -2.54 -17.24
CA LEU A 240 4.06 -3.17 -18.56
C LEU A 240 3.44 -2.23 -19.61
N ALA A 241 2.35 -1.55 -19.26
CA ALA A 241 1.67 -0.65 -20.18
C ALA A 241 2.47 0.62 -20.49
N LEU A 242 3.31 1.09 -19.55
CA LEU A 242 4.10 2.32 -19.70
C LEU A 242 5.52 2.07 -20.22
N PHE A 243 6.22 1.05 -19.70
CA PHE A 243 7.66 0.85 -19.92
C PHE A 243 8.00 -0.27 -20.91
N SER A 244 7.05 -1.16 -21.21
CA SER A 244 7.28 -2.29 -22.10
C SER A 244 6.63 -2.03 -23.45
N SER A 245 7.30 -2.45 -24.54
CA SER A 245 6.84 -2.17 -25.91
C SER A 245 5.43 -2.73 -26.16
N LYS A 246 4.75 -2.24 -27.22
CA LYS A 246 3.38 -2.64 -27.60
C LYS A 246 3.22 -4.13 -27.99
N GLN A 247 4.22 -4.99 -27.75
CA GLN A 247 4.21 -6.40 -28.11
C GLN A 247 3.93 -7.27 -26.88
N SER A 248 2.75 -7.89 -26.85
CA SER A 248 2.34 -8.75 -25.74
C SER A 248 3.25 -9.95 -25.49
N THR A 249 3.99 -10.42 -26.50
CA THR A 249 5.00 -11.48 -26.37
C THR A 249 6.16 -11.10 -25.45
N GLN A 250 6.51 -9.81 -25.34
CA GLN A 250 7.52 -9.35 -24.38
C GLN A 250 6.98 -9.38 -22.95
N TRP A 251 5.69 -9.08 -22.77
CA TRP A 251 5.05 -9.12 -21.45
C TRP A 251 5.05 -10.52 -20.86
N GLU A 252 4.83 -11.57 -21.67
CA GLU A 252 4.93 -12.95 -21.20
C GLU A 252 6.29 -13.25 -20.57
N SER A 253 7.36 -12.96 -21.30
CA SER A 253 8.73 -13.17 -20.83
C SER A 253 9.02 -12.35 -19.56
N GLN A 254 8.58 -11.10 -19.50
CA GLN A 254 8.80 -10.23 -18.34
C GLN A 254 8.05 -10.69 -17.08
N VAL A 255 6.80 -11.16 -17.23
CA VAL A 255 6.04 -11.74 -16.10
C VAL A 255 6.63 -13.10 -15.72
N GLN A 256 7.06 -13.91 -16.68
CA GLN A 256 7.71 -15.20 -16.41
C GLN A 256 9.00 -15.02 -15.61
N GLN A 257 9.82 -14.01 -15.93
CA GLN A 257 11.00 -13.66 -15.14
C GLN A 257 10.68 -13.33 -13.66
N LEU A 258 9.54 -12.69 -13.40
CA LEU A 258 9.08 -12.43 -12.02
C LEU A 258 8.58 -13.69 -11.31
N ILE A 259 8.04 -14.66 -12.05
CA ILE A 259 7.62 -15.96 -11.50
C ILE A 259 8.85 -16.84 -11.19
N ASP A 260 9.85 -16.80 -12.07
CA ASP A 260 11.06 -17.62 -11.99
C ASP A 260 11.99 -17.19 -10.86
N ILE A 261 11.92 -15.92 -10.42
CA ILE A 261 12.74 -15.42 -9.31
C ILE A 261 12.15 -15.78 -7.92
N LEU A 262 10.86 -16.05 -7.80
CA LEU A 262 10.22 -16.32 -6.51
C LEU A 262 10.91 -17.42 -5.67
N PRO A 263 11.36 -18.56 -6.26
CA PRO A 263 12.07 -19.59 -5.48
C PRO A 263 13.41 -19.12 -4.91
N SER A 264 14.08 -18.13 -5.52
CA SER A 264 15.32 -17.59 -4.95
C SER A 264 15.06 -16.65 -3.75
N LEU A 265 13.81 -16.25 -3.52
CA LEU A 265 13.40 -15.41 -2.39
C LEU A 265 13.05 -16.23 -1.14
N THR A 266 12.97 -17.56 -1.26
CA THR A 266 12.60 -18.49 -0.16
C THR A 266 13.82 -19.23 0.38
N ASN A 267 14.88 -18.50 0.73
CA ASN A 267 16.13 -19.09 1.22
C ASN A 267 16.38 -18.74 2.70
N ASP A 268 17.36 -19.42 3.29
CA ASP A 268 17.67 -19.32 4.72
C ASP A 268 18.23 -17.94 5.10
N ASP A 269 18.86 -17.21 4.16
CA ASP A 269 19.38 -15.86 4.39
C ASP A 269 18.24 -14.85 4.61
N PHE A 270 17.16 -14.94 3.83
CA PHE A 270 15.96 -14.13 4.06
C PHE A 270 15.26 -14.49 5.37
N CYS A 271 15.27 -15.78 5.76
CA CYS A 271 14.77 -16.20 7.06
C CYS A 271 15.57 -15.53 8.18
N GLU A 272 16.91 -15.55 8.11
CA GLU A 272 17.78 -14.91 9.12
C GLU A 272 17.51 -13.40 9.24
N LEU A 273 17.32 -12.69 8.12
CA LEU A 273 16.96 -11.26 8.16
C LEU A 273 15.63 -11.02 8.89
N ILE A 274 14.62 -11.87 8.66
CA ILE A 274 13.32 -11.79 9.34
C ILE A 274 13.48 -12.05 10.85
N GLU A 275 14.29 -13.03 11.24
CA GLU A 275 14.58 -13.32 12.65
C GLU A 275 15.27 -12.16 13.35
N ILE A 276 16.34 -11.63 12.73
CA ILE A 276 17.10 -10.51 13.30
C ILE A 276 16.21 -9.28 13.50
N GLU A 277 15.42 -8.90 12.49
CA GLU A 277 14.53 -7.74 12.63
C GLU A 277 13.43 -7.97 13.68
N SER A 278 12.90 -9.19 13.77
CA SER A 278 11.93 -9.54 14.82
C SER A 278 12.54 -9.42 16.22
N ASP A 279 13.78 -9.88 16.40
CA ASP A 279 14.49 -9.80 17.68
C ASP A 279 14.83 -8.35 18.07
N ILE A 280 15.16 -7.50 17.10
CA ILE A 280 15.37 -6.07 17.30
C ILE A 280 14.08 -5.43 17.86
N TYR A 281 12.93 -5.69 17.24
CA TYR A 281 11.66 -5.16 17.73
C TYR A 281 11.24 -5.75 19.08
N HIS A 282 11.55 -7.03 19.34
CA HIS A 282 11.29 -7.64 20.64
C HIS A 282 12.07 -6.97 21.78
N LYS A 283 13.28 -6.46 21.50
CA LYS A 283 14.10 -5.68 22.44
C LYS A 283 13.64 -4.23 22.60
N GLY A 284 12.61 -3.79 21.87
CA GLY A 284 12.17 -2.40 21.84
C GLY A 284 13.14 -1.47 21.10
N GLU A 285 13.97 -2.03 20.23
CA GLU A 285 14.92 -1.30 19.37
C GLU A 285 14.30 -1.04 17.99
N SER A 286 15.00 -0.30 17.12
CA SER A 286 14.47 0.10 15.80
C SER A 286 15.44 -0.15 14.66
N VAL A 287 14.93 -0.08 13.44
CA VAL A 287 15.70 -0.26 12.20
C VAL A 287 15.66 1.00 11.34
N LEU A 288 16.83 1.50 10.94
CA LEU A 288 16.97 2.50 9.89
C LEU A 288 17.33 1.80 8.58
N TYR A 289 16.53 1.98 7.54
CA TYR A 289 16.79 1.43 6.21
C TYR A 289 17.57 2.43 5.38
N LYS A 290 18.87 2.19 5.23
CA LYS A 290 19.71 2.83 4.22
C LYS A 290 19.56 2.06 2.92
N VAL A 291 19.21 2.76 1.86
CA VAL A 291 18.93 2.15 0.57
C VAL A 291 19.54 2.96 -0.56
N GLU A 292 19.95 2.27 -1.62
CA GLU A 292 20.32 2.92 -2.86
C GLU A 292 19.19 3.85 -3.35
N PRO A 293 19.52 5.10 -3.77
CA PRO A 293 18.52 6.08 -4.16
C PRO A 293 17.53 5.59 -5.23
N SER A 294 18.01 4.78 -6.18
CA SER A 294 17.18 4.25 -7.27
C SER A 294 16.07 3.31 -6.80
N LEU A 295 16.11 2.83 -5.56
CA LEU A 295 15.15 1.90 -4.94
C LEU A 295 14.42 2.49 -3.72
N ALA A 296 14.76 3.73 -3.34
CA ALA A 296 14.32 4.32 -2.08
C ALA A 296 12.80 4.42 -1.94
N ILE A 297 12.09 4.73 -3.02
CA ILE A 297 10.63 4.83 -3.00
C ILE A 297 9.98 3.49 -2.64
N ALA A 298 10.49 2.36 -3.11
CA ALA A 298 9.96 1.03 -2.76
C ALA A 298 10.06 0.77 -1.24
N VAL A 299 11.19 1.13 -0.62
CA VAL A 299 11.38 1.03 0.84
C VAL A 299 10.46 1.98 1.60
N MET A 300 10.32 3.23 1.14
CA MET A 300 9.39 4.20 1.72
C MET A 300 7.95 3.66 1.70
N THR A 301 7.53 3.05 0.58
CA THR A 301 6.18 2.50 0.45
C THR A 301 5.90 1.36 1.43
N ASP A 302 6.79 0.38 1.58
CA ASP A 302 6.59 -0.73 2.52
C ASP A 302 6.62 -0.23 3.97
N THR A 303 7.66 0.53 4.34
CA THR A 303 7.86 0.98 5.73
C THR A 303 6.71 1.85 6.23
N THR A 304 6.13 2.71 5.37
CA THR A 304 4.95 3.50 5.74
C THR A 304 3.71 2.63 5.96
N GLU A 305 3.49 1.61 5.12
CA GLU A 305 2.31 0.74 5.21
C GLU A 305 2.31 -0.21 6.42
N ARG A 306 3.44 -0.38 7.11
CA ARG A 306 3.49 -1.19 8.34
C ARG A 306 2.66 -0.58 9.46
N ALA A 307 2.63 0.75 9.59
CA ALA A 307 1.91 1.44 10.65
C ALA A 307 0.39 1.21 10.62
N PRO A 308 -0.35 1.49 9.53
CA PRO A 308 -1.79 1.23 9.47
C PRO A 308 -2.14 -0.27 9.49
N THR A 309 -1.28 -1.13 8.94
CA THR A 309 -1.52 -2.59 8.86
C THR A 309 -1.42 -3.28 10.23
N PHE A 310 -0.42 -2.91 11.04
CA PHE A 310 -0.07 -3.61 12.28
C PHE A 310 -0.20 -2.73 13.54
N SER A 311 -0.87 -1.58 13.43
CA SER A 311 -1.02 -0.57 14.49
C SER A 311 0.32 -0.17 15.13
N LEU A 312 1.33 0.05 14.30
CA LEU A 312 2.63 0.58 14.75
C LEU A 312 2.56 2.12 14.83
N ALA A 313 3.53 2.70 15.53
CA ALA A 313 3.73 4.14 15.47
C ALA A 313 4.07 4.55 14.02
N ALA A 314 3.42 5.62 13.55
CA ALA A 314 3.77 6.24 12.28
C ALA A 314 5.11 6.97 12.40
N PHE A 315 5.64 7.43 11.27
CA PHE A 315 6.88 8.19 11.25
C PHE A 315 6.71 9.50 12.00
N GLU A 316 7.77 9.90 12.70
CA GLU A 316 7.76 11.09 13.52
C GLU A 316 7.86 12.34 12.65
N ASN A 317 7.05 13.35 12.98
CA ASN A 317 7.20 14.70 12.43
C ASN A 317 7.87 15.59 13.48
N ARG A 318 8.94 16.30 13.09
CA ARG A 318 9.71 17.19 13.99
C ARG A 318 8.93 18.38 14.52
N GLN A 319 7.76 18.67 13.93
CA GLN A 319 6.86 19.75 14.36
C GLN A 319 5.86 19.28 15.42
N ASP A 320 5.76 17.97 15.66
CA ASP A 320 4.83 17.40 16.64
C ASP A 320 5.50 17.17 18.00
N GLN A 321 4.65 17.08 19.03
CA GLN A 321 5.05 16.46 20.27
C GLN A 321 5.10 14.94 20.09
N ILE A 322 6.30 14.42 19.84
CA ILE A 322 6.53 12.99 19.61
C ILE A 322 6.36 12.21 20.93
N GLN A 323 5.35 11.34 20.97
CA GLN A 323 5.09 10.45 22.11
C GLN A 323 5.49 9.00 21.84
N LYS A 324 5.49 8.60 20.57
CA LYS A 324 5.79 7.24 20.11
C LYS A 324 6.71 7.31 18.90
N TRP A 325 7.52 6.29 18.76
CA TRP A 325 8.56 6.24 17.75
C TRP A 325 8.34 5.08 16.79
N SER A 326 8.50 5.34 15.51
CA SER A 326 8.41 4.34 14.45
C SER A 326 9.48 3.28 14.64
N TRP A 327 9.08 2.03 14.45
CA TRP A 327 9.97 0.88 14.57
C TRP A 327 10.96 0.81 13.42
N CYS A 328 10.57 1.33 12.25
CA CYS A 328 11.46 1.49 11.12
C CYS A 328 11.38 2.88 10.49
N TYR A 329 12.44 3.31 9.82
CA TYR A 329 12.45 4.57 9.07
C TYR A 329 13.39 4.43 7.87
N LEU A 330 13.04 5.00 6.72
CA LEU A 330 14.02 5.29 5.66
C LEU A 330 15.14 6.18 6.21
N TYR A 331 16.37 5.98 5.75
CA TYR A 331 17.51 6.79 6.13
C TYR A 331 18.38 7.10 4.91
N ASP A 332 18.40 8.36 4.51
CA ASP A 332 19.23 8.90 3.44
C ASP A 332 20.40 9.68 4.06
N GLU A 333 21.55 9.03 4.15
CA GLU A 333 22.74 9.61 4.76
C GLU A 333 23.40 10.72 3.93
N ASP A 334 23.11 10.77 2.62
CA ASP A 334 23.78 11.73 1.73
C ASP A 334 23.08 13.10 1.74
N SER A 335 21.78 13.13 2.05
CA SER A 335 21.02 14.38 2.06
C SER A 335 21.27 15.16 3.34
N THR A 336 21.54 16.46 3.20
CA THR A 336 21.82 17.34 4.33
C THR A 336 20.56 17.96 4.95
N THR A 337 19.45 18.00 4.21
CA THR A 337 18.16 18.51 4.69
C THR A 337 17.00 17.59 4.33
N ALA A 338 15.85 17.79 4.97
CA ALA A 338 14.61 17.09 4.64
C ALA A 338 14.19 17.38 3.19
N GLU A 339 14.30 18.64 2.75
CA GLU A 339 13.97 19.08 1.39
C GLU A 339 14.77 18.30 0.35
N MET A 340 16.10 18.23 0.53
CA MET A 340 16.97 17.46 -0.37
C MET A 340 16.61 15.98 -0.38
N ALA A 341 16.32 15.40 0.78
CA ALA A 341 15.94 13.99 0.89
C ALA A 341 14.62 13.71 0.17
N TRP A 342 13.62 14.60 0.28
CA TRP A 342 12.35 14.50 -0.41
C TRP A 342 12.47 14.67 -1.93
N GLU A 343 13.25 15.66 -2.39
CA GLU A 343 13.50 15.86 -3.82
C GLU A 343 14.25 14.68 -4.44
N LYS A 344 15.24 14.13 -3.72
CA LYS A 344 15.98 12.94 -4.14
C LYS A 344 15.10 11.69 -4.17
N LEU A 345 14.16 11.56 -3.22
CA LEU A 345 13.21 10.44 -3.18
C LEU A 345 12.21 10.47 -4.33
N LEU A 346 11.71 11.65 -4.70
CA LEU A 346 10.66 11.81 -5.71
C LEU A 346 11.20 12.12 -7.12
N LEU A 347 12.48 12.49 -7.23
CA LEU A 347 13.13 13.00 -8.46
C LEU A 347 12.48 14.27 -9.02
N ARG A 348 11.76 15.01 -8.17
CA ARG A 348 11.12 16.28 -8.45
C ARG A 348 10.79 17.00 -7.14
N THR A 349 10.47 18.29 -7.22
CA THR A 349 9.92 19.02 -6.07
C THR A 349 8.60 18.37 -5.60
N PRO A 350 8.40 18.23 -4.27
CA PRO A 350 7.15 17.70 -3.74
C PRO A 350 5.92 18.54 -4.11
N ARG A 351 4.83 17.87 -4.47
CA ARG A 351 3.50 18.40 -4.77
C ARG A 351 2.57 18.07 -3.60
N THR A 352 2.44 19.03 -2.69
CA THR A 352 1.59 18.94 -1.50
C THR A 352 0.32 19.78 -1.67
N LEU A 353 -0.60 19.70 -0.71
CA LEU A 353 -1.87 20.42 -0.80
C LEU A 353 -1.79 21.75 -0.06
N GLU A 354 -1.62 22.84 -0.82
CA GLU A 354 -1.55 24.21 -0.29
C GLU A 354 -2.94 24.87 -0.19
N TRP A 355 -3.95 24.06 0.15
CA TRP A 355 -5.32 24.53 0.31
C TRP A 355 -5.45 25.30 1.63
N PRO A 356 -6.11 26.47 1.66
CA PRO A 356 -6.22 27.29 2.88
C PRO A 356 -6.77 26.53 4.09
N GLU A 357 -7.71 25.63 3.89
CA GLU A 357 -8.32 24.80 4.94
C GLU A 357 -7.42 23.65 5.43
N LEU A 358 -6.31 23.37 4.74
CA LEU A 358 -5.32 22.34 5.10
C LEU A 358 -3.99 22.94 5.57
N GLU A 359 -3.95 24.24 5.88
CA GLU A 359 -2.74 24.91 6.36
C GLU A 359 -2.19 24.21 7.61
N GLY A 360 -0.91 23.84 7.59
CA GLY A 360 -0.25 23.09 8.66
C GLY A 360 -0.62 21.60 8.73
N ILE A 361 -1.60 21.13 7.96
CA ILE A 361 -2.05 19.74 7.92
C ILE A 361 -1.47 19.00 6.70
N ALA A 362 -1.49 19.61 5.52
CA ALA A 362 -1.20 18.92 4.26
C ALA A 362 -0.12 19.55 3.35
N GLY A 363 0.34 20.76 3.67
CA GLY A 363 1.28 21.52 2.85
C GLY A 363 2.76 21.14 3.01
N ALA A 364 3.62 21.76 2.20
CA ALA A 364 5.06 21.47 2.12
C ALA A 364 5.78 21.66 3.46
N LYS A 365 5.39 22.69 4.22
CA LYS A 365 5.92 22.91 5.57
C LYS A 365 5.73 21.67 6.44
N ARG A 366 4.55 21.03 6.39
CA ARG A 366 4.26 19.83 7.17
C ARG A 366 5.09 18.64 6.67
N LEU A 367 5.21 18.48 5.35
CA LEU A 367 6.00 17.43 4.70
C LEU A 367 7.46 17.44 5.18
N TYR A 368 8.13 18.59 5.15
CA TYR A 368 9.54 18.69 5.54
C TYR A 368 9.78 18.49 7.05
N GLY A 369 8.72 18.44 7.87
CA GLY A 369 8.82 17.96 9.24
C GLY A 369 9.09 16.45 9.35
N PHE A 370 8.76 15.66 8.31
CA PHE A 370 9.13 14.26 8.18
C PHE A 370 10.50 14.15 7.52
N ASP A 371 11.53 14.14 8.37
CA ASP A 371 12.93 14.21 7.92
C ASP A 371 13.61 12.85 8.06
N PHE A 372 14.01 12.27 6.91
CA PHE A 372 14.79 11.04 6.79
C PHE A 372 16.21 11.27 6.24
N SER A 373 16.70 12.51 6.29
CA SER A 373 18.08 12.88 5.93
C SER A 373 19.10 12.37 6.96
N HIS A 374 20.39 12.69 6.75
CA HIS A 374 21.47 12.33 7.69
C HIS A 374 21.17 12.73 9.14
N SER A 375 20.41 13.83 9.34
CA SER A 375 20.09 14.36 10.66
C SER A 375 19.09 13.50 11.45
N LEU A 376 18.36 12.59 10.79
CA LEU A 376 17.40 11.70 11.43
C LEU A 376 18.05 10.86 12.52
N ARG A 377 19.21 10.26 12.21
CA ARG A 377 19.88 9.33 13.13
C ARG A 377 20.26 10.04 14.42
N ASP A 378 20.95 11.17 14.31
CA ASP A 378 21.35 12.01 15.46
C ASP A 378 20.14 12.52 16.24
N PHE A 379 19.08 12.94 15.54
CA PHE A 379 17.84 13.39 16.16
C PHE A 379 17.23 12.29 17.03
N ARG A 380 17.17 11.07 16.48
CA ARG A 380 16.68 9.88 17.17
C ARG A 380 17.62 9.46 18.30
N GLU A 381 18.93 9.37 18.11
CA GLU A 381 19.89 8.97 19.17
C GLU A 381 19.85 9.90 20.39
N LYS A 382 19.69 11.22 20.19
CA LYS A 382 19.58 12.19 21.30
C LYS A 382 18.30 12.05 22.11
N LYS A 383 17.24 11.49 21.51
CA LYS A 383 15.89 11.43 22.09
C LYS A 383 15.50 10.03 22.54
N LEU A 384 16.09 9.02 21.93
CA LEU A 384 15.77 7.62 22.14
C LEU A 384 16.75 7.02 23.14
N GLY A 385 16.20 6.43 24.19
CA GLY A 385 16.96 5.56 25.09
C GLY A 385 17.16 4.15 24.55
N PHE A 386 16.99 3.93 23.23
CA PHE A 386 17.07 2.61 22.60
C PHE A 386 17.92 2.61 21.33
N THR A 387 18.45 1.44 20.98
CA THR A 387 19.38 1.23 19.86
C THR A 387 18.68 1.36 18.51
N GLN A 388 19.40 1.93 17.54
CA GLN A 388 19.00 1.99 16.13
C GLN A 388 19.95 1.13 15.29
N HIS A 389 19.40 0.12 14.62
CA HIS A 389 20.16 -0.79 13.76
C HIS A 389 20.07 -0.35 12.32
N LEU A 390 21.18 -0.41 11.58
CA LEU A 390 21.20 -0.05 10.17
C LEU A 390 20.93 -1.29 9.32
N ALA A 391 19.79 -1.31 8.62
CA ALA A 391 19.54 -2.20 7.50
C ALA A 391 20.05 -1.54 6.22
N VAL A 392 20.85 -2.25 5.43
CA VAL A 392 21.43 -1.74 4.18
C VAL A 392 20.86 -2.52 3.01
N ILE A 393 20.27 -1.83 2.04
CA ILE A 393 19.72 -2.38 0.80
C ILE A 393 20.44 -1.76 -0.39
N GLU A 394 21.22 -2.55 -1.11
CA GLU A 394 22.06 -2.09 -2.22
C GLU A 394 21.74 -2.89 -3.49
N MET A 395 21.60 -2.22 -4.65
CA MET A 395 21.79 -2.87 -5.94
C MET A 395 23.22 -2.64 -6.39
N THR A 396 23.97 -3.72 -6.57
CA THR A 396 25.12 -3.71 -7.48
C THR A 396 24.61 -4.16 -8.83
N HIS A 397 25.21 -3.74 -9.96
CA HIS A 397 24.70 -3.88 -11.35
C HIS A 397 23.91 -5.17 -11.71
N GLN A 398 24.15 -6.28 -11.00
CA GLN A 398 23.55 -7.61 -11.21
C GLN A 398 22.83 -8.20 -9.97
N GLN A 399 22.95 -7.62 -8.78
CA GLN A 399 22.46 -8.25 -7.53
C GLN A 399 21.87 -7.24 -6.56
N LEU A 400 20.72 -7.59 -5.99
CA LEU A 400 20.15 -6.93 -4.81
C LEU A 400 20.74 -7.61 -3.57
N ALA A 401 21.32 -6.84 -2.65
CA ALA A 401 21.79 -7.33 -1.36
C ALA A 401 21.07 -6.60 -0.22
N MET A 402 20.59 -7.35 0.75
CA MET A 402 20.02 -6.85 2.00
C MET A 402 20.87 -7.31 3.18
N ARG A 403 21.25 -6.40 4.07
CA ARG A 403 22.07 -6.69 5.25
C ARG A 403 21.44 -6.09 6.50
N LEU A 404 21.41 -6.84 7.59
CA LEU A 404 21.01 -6.34 8.91
C LEU A 404 21.73 -7.15 9.99
N GLY A 405 22.53 -6.47 10.80
CA GLY A 405 23.37 -7.14 11.79
C GLY A 405 24.30 -8.17 11.15
N ARG A 406 24.16 -9.44 11.53
CA ARG A 406 24.93 -10.55 10.94
C ARG A 406 24.30 -11.13 9.68
N GLY A 407 23.01 -10.88 9.43
CA GLY A 407 22.28 -11.47 8.32
C GLY A 407 22.59 -10.76 7.01
N LYS A 408 22.65 -11.54 5.93
CA LYS A 408 22.88 -11.05 4.57
C LYS A 408 22.17 -11.93 3.56
N ALA A 409 21.17 -11.39 2.87
CA ALA A 409 20.52 -12.04 1.74
C ALA A 409 20.92 -11.39 0.43
N VAL A 410 21.09 -12.20 -0.62
CA VAL A 410 21.42 -11.74 -1.97
C VAL A 410 20.48 -12.38 -2.97
N CYS A 411 20.01 -11.59 -3.93
CA CYS A 411 19.17 -12.04 -5.02
C CYS A 411 19.77 -11.58 -6.36
N ASP A 412 19.91 -12.51 -7.31
CA ASP A 412 20.32 -12.19 -8.67
C ASP A 412 19.19 -11.47 -9.42
N MET A 413 19.50 -10.27 -9.90
CA MET A 413 18.58 -9.38 -10.60
C MET A 413 19.04 -9.11 -12.04
N THR A 414 20.03 -9.85 -12.54
CA THR A 414 20.73 -9.58 -13.81
C THR A 414 19.78 -9.48 -14.99
N LYS A 415 18.77 -10.35 -15.04
CA LYS A 415 17.81 -10.42 -16.17
C LYS A 415 16.66 -9.41 -16.07
N LEU A 416 16.59 -8.64 -14.99
CA LEU A 416 15.46 -7.77 -14.69
C LEU A 416 15.76 -6.31 -15.04
N GLN A 417 14.78 -5.65 -15.67
CA GLN A 417 14.74 -4.20 -15.86
C GLN A 417 14.53 -3.48 -14.52
N LEU A 418 14.82 -2.18 -14.44
CA LEU A 418 14.70 -1.42 -13.18
C LEU A 418 13.31 -1.52 -12.55
N TRP A 419 12.24 -1.38 -13.33
CA TRP A 419 10.88 -1.52 -12.82
C TRP A 419 10.57 -2.94 -12.32
N GLN A 420 11.13 -3.99 -12.94
CA GLN A 420 11.02 -5.36 -12.45
C GLN A 420 11.80 -5.52 -11.13
N ARG A 421 12.98 -4.91 -11.00
CA ARG A 421 13.75 -4.91 -9.74
C ARG A 421 12.97 -4.25 -8.60
N HIS A 422 12.25 -3.16 -8.88
CA HIS A 422 11.33 -2.53 -7.93
C HIS A 422 10.20 -3.47 -7.49
N LEU A 423 9.58 -4.18 -8.44
CA LEU A 423 8.54 -5.16 -8.12
C LEU A 423 9.09 -6.31 -7.26
N VAL A 424 10.28 -6.82 -7.57
CA VAL A 424 10.89 -7.88 -6.76
C VAL A 424 11.26 -7.37 -5.38
N LEU A 425 11.86 -6.19 -5.25
CA LEU A 425 12.13 -5.58 -3.95
C LEU A 425 10.82 -5.38 -3.16
N LYS A 426 9.75 -4.92 -3.81
CA LYS A 426 8.42 -4.80 -3.20
C LYS A 426 7.92 -6.15 -2.69
N MET A 427 8.04 -7.23 -3.47
CA MET A 427 7.63 -8.58 -3.04
C MET A 427 8.46 -9.07 -1.85
N ILE A 428 9.78 -8.85 -1.87
CA ILE A 428 10.68 -9.18 -0.75
C ILE A 428 10.28 -8.42 0.51
N LEU A 429 10.13 -7.09 0.43
CA LEU A 429 9.78 -6.25 1.58
C LEU A 429 8.39 -6.57 2.13
N ASN A 430 7.42 -6.83 1.25
CA ASN A 430 6.07 -7.22 1.63
C ASN A 430 6.05 -8.55 2.41
N ALA A 431 6.79 -9.56 1.94
CA ALA A 431 6.93 -10.84 2.63
C ALA A 431 7.67 -10.65 3.96
N HIS A 432 8.84 -9.99 3.92
CA HIS A 432 9.68 -9.71 5.09
C HIS A 432 8.90 -8.98 6.19
N SER A 433 8.30 -7.83 5.89
CA SER A 433 7.56 -7.03 6.87
C SER A 433 6.34 -7.76 7.42
N THR A 434 5.66 -8.56 6.60
CA THR A 434 4.53 -9.36 7.07
C THR A 434 5.01 -10.47 7.99
N LEU A 435 6.03 -11.24 7.63
CA LEU A 435 6.50 -12.37 8.43
C LEU A 435 7.18 -11.93 9.74
N VAL A 436 7.89 -10.80 9.76
CA VAL A 436 8.38 -10.17 11.01
C VAL A 436 7.19 -9.91 11.94
N MET A 437 6.09 -9.37 11.43
CA MET A 437 4.90 -9.09 12.23
C MET A 437 4.15 -10.36 12.64
N GLY A 438 4.28 -11.44 11.86
CA GLY A 438 3.78 -12.77 12.21
C GLY A 438 4.52 -13.34 13.42
N ARG A 439 5.85 -13.22 13.43
CA ARG A 439 6.70 -13.60 14.57
C ARG A 439 6.36 -12.82 15.84
N LEU A 440 6.05 -11.54 15.68
CA LEU A 440 5.63 -10.66 16.78
C LEU A 440 4.14 -10.79 17.14
N GLN A 441 3.43 -11.75 16.54
CA GLN A 441 2.01 -12.03 16.80
C GLN A 441 1.12 -10.78 16.63
N ARG A 442 1.45 -9.92 15.65
CA ARG A 442 0.66 -8.74 15.28
C ARG A 442 -0.52 -9.07 14.38
N TYR A 443 -0.70 -10.33 14.02
CA TYR A 443 -1.90 -10.87 13.40
C TYR A 443 -2.07 -12.33 13.85
N GLN A 444 -3.27 -12.90 13.69
CA GLN A 444 -3.54 -14.31 14.00
C GLN A 444 -3.92 -15.06 12.74
N SER A 445 -3.43 -16.28 12.56
CA SER A 445 -3.62 -17.04 11.31
C SER A 445 -3.20 -16.17 10.12
N ASN A 446 -4.13 -15.66 9.32
CA ASN A 446 -3.92 -14.67 8.27
C ASN A 446 -4.89 -13.47 8.33
N ILE A 447 -5.35 -13.11 9.54
CA ILE A 447 -6.25 -11.96 9.77
C ILE A 447 -5.59 -10.90 10.66
N MET A 448 -5.67 -9.64 10.25
CA MET A 448 -5.03 -8.50 10.93
C MET A 448 -5.73 -8.15 12.25
N THR A 449 -5.36 -8.83 13.32
CA THR A 449 -5.93 -8.58 14.66
C THR A 449 -5.47 -7.25 15.28
N TYR A 450 -4.33 -6.71 14.83
CA TYR A 450 -3.86 -5.35 15.12
C TYR A 450 -4.26 -4.34 14.03
N VAL A 451 -5.34 -4.57 13.27
CA VAL A 451 -5.83 -3.56 12.33
C VAL A 451 -6.20 -2.27 13.08
N LYS A 452 -5.75 -1.11 12.58
CA LYS A 452 -6.18 0.18 13.11
C LYS A 452 -7.56 0.52 12.53
N ALA A 453 -8.61 0.44 13.33
CA ALA A 453 -9.97 0.74 12.87
C ALA A 453 -10.22 2.26 12.73
N SER A 454 -9.53 2.92 11.80
CA SER A 454 -9.52 4.38 11.63
C SER A 454 -10.54 4.92 10.63
N ASN A 455 -11.08 4.10 9.73
CA ASN A 455 -12.13 4.47 8.79
C ASN A 455 -13.24 3.41 8.77
N ASN A 456 -14.33 3.69 8.05
CA ASN A 456 -15.52 2.82 8.00
C ASN A 456 -15.21 1.42 7.45
N LYS A 457 -14.33 1.31 6.44
CA LYS A 457 -13.87 0.02 5.87
C LYS A 457 -13.11 -0.82 6.91
N LEU A 458 -12.25 -0.20 7.69
CA LEU A 458 -11.45 -0.89 8.71
C LEU A 458 -12.29 -1.27 9.94
N ILE A 459 -13.36 -0.53 10.25
CA ILE A 459 -14.35 -0.91 11.28
C ILE A 459 -15.11 -2.17 10.83
N ASP A 460 -15.59 -2.23 9.59
CA ASP A 460 -16.22 -3.45 9.04
C ASP A 460 -15.25 -4.65 9.09
N ARG A 461 -14.00 -4.44 8.69
CA ARG A 461 -12.97 -5.49 8.72
C ARG A 461 -12.72 -6.02 10.13
N ALA A 462 -12.56 -5.14 11.11
CA ALA A 462 -12.40 -5.55 12.50
C ALA A 462 -13.63 -6.33 13.00
N THR A 463 -14.83 -5.88 12.65
CA THR A 463 -16.09 -6.55 12.98
C THR A 463 -16.13 -7.97 12.44
N ARG A 464 -15.79 -8.18 11.16
CA ARG A 464 -15.75 -9.51 10.54
C ARG A 464 -14.73 -10.44 11.17
N TYR A 465 -13.55 -9.94 11.53
CA TYR A 465 -12.54 -10.74 12.21
C TYR A 465 -12.99 -11.16 13.62
N ILE A 466 -13.65 -10.28 14.36
CA ILE A 466 -14.22 -10.63 15.67
C ILE A 466 -15.31 -11.69 15.50
N LEU A 467 -16.23 -11.54 14.55
CA LEU A 467 -17.28 -12.53 14.28
C LEU A 467 -16.71 -13.90 13.87
N LEU A 468 -15.66 -13.90 13.04
CA LEU A 468 -14.95 -15.13 12.67
C LEU A 468 -14.37 -15.84 13.92
N LEU A 469 -13.66 -15.10 14.77
CA LEU A 469 -13.06 -15.65 15.99
C LEU A 469 -14.11 -16.07 17.05
N LEU A 470 -15.24 -15.36 17.13
CA LEU A 470 -16.37 -15.75 17.99
C LEU A 470 -17.01 -17.04 17.51
N LYS A 471 -17.19 -17.19 16.19
CA LYS A 471 -17.67 -18.44 15.58
C LYS A 471 -16.74 -19.62 15.90
N GLU A 472 -15.42 -19.45 15.80
CA GLU A 472 -14.44 -20.47 16.20
C GLU A 472 -14.53 -20.85 17.68
N LYS A 473 -15.00 -19.95 18.54
CA LYS A 473 -15.29 -20.18 19.96
C LYS A 473 -16.71 -20.70 20.23
N GLY A 474 -17.51 -20.99 19.21
CA GLY A 474 -18.90 -21.46 19.34
C GLY A 474 -19.91 -20.38 19.71
N ARG A 475 -19.58 -19.09 19.53
CA ARG A 475 -20.44 -17.93 19.82
C ARG A 475 -21.02 -17.33 18.54
N GLU A 476 -21.89 -18.08 17.88
CA GLU A 476 -22.62 -17.62 16.69
C GLU A 476 -23.86 -16.77 17.03
N ASP A 477 -24.19 -16.62 18.32
CA ASP A 477 -25.30 -15.83 18.85
C ASP A 477 -25.07 -14.32 18.77
N ILE A 478 -23.82 -13.87 18.64
CA ILE A 478 -23.46 -12.45 18.64
C ILE A 478 -23.65 -11.83 17.25
N SER A 479 -24.43 -10.75 17.18
CA SER A 479 -24.70 -10.04 15.93
C SER A 479 -23.57 -9.08 15.52
N TYR A 480 -23.54 -8.73 14.22
CA TYR A 480 -22.65 -7.70 13.68
C TYR A 480 -22.78 -6.36 14.43
N ASP A 481 -24.00 -5.95 14.72
CA ASP A 481 -24.29 -4.66 15.34
C ASP A 481 -23.78 -4.62 16.79
N GLU A 482 -23.91 -5.72 17.54
CA GLU A 482 -23.34 -5.86 18.88
C GLU A 482 -21.82 -5.73 18.88
N VAL A 483 -21.14 -6.37 17.91
CA VAL A 483 -19.69 -6.25 17.76
C VAL A 483 -19.29 -4.82 17.42
N VAL A 484 -19.98 -4.14 16.50
CA VAL A 484 -19.71 -2.73 16.18
C VAL A 484 -19.81 -1.85 17.41
N MET A 485 -20.90 -1.99 18.19
CA MET A 485 -21.07 -1.22 19.42
C MET A 485 -19.89 -1.45 20.38
N LYS A 486 -19.46 -2.71 20.52
CA LYS A 486 -18.33 -3.06 21.38
C LYS A 486 -16.99 -2.52 20.86
N ILE A 487 -16.78 -2.49 19.54
CA ILE A 487 -15.58 -1.88 18.94
C ILE A 487 -15.47 -0.41 19.32
N TYR A 488 -16.53 0.39 19.15
CA TYR A 488 -16.49 1.82 19.49
C TYR A 488 -16.31 2.05 20.99
N GLU A 489 -16.97 1.24 21.83
CA GLU A 489 -16.78 1.28 23.27
C GLU A 489 -15.32 1.02 23.66
N VAL A 490 -14.74 -0.11 23.23
CA VAL A 490 -13.38 -0.52 23.58
C VAL A 490 -12.35 0.45 22.99
N LYS A 491 -12.55 0.91 21.74
CA LYS A 491 -11.68 1.89 21.08
C LYS A 491 -11.59 3.21 21.87
N SER A 492 -12.65 3.60 22.58
CA SER A 492 -12.62 4.80 23.44
C SER A 492 -11.78 4.63 24.73
N GLN A 493 -11.37 3.40 25.05
CA GLN A 493 -10.71 3.05 26.31
C GLN A 493 -9.25 2.61 26.11
N ILE A 494 -8.85 2.21 24.90
CA ILE A 494 -7.52 1.66 24.63
C ILE A 494 -6.67 2.59 23.75
N GLY A 495 -5.34 2.46 23.88
CA GLY A 495 -4.40 3.14 22.99
C GLY A 495 -4.44 2.62 21.54
N PRO A 496 -4.02 3.44 20.55
CA PRO A 496 -4.11 3.11 19.12
C PRO A 496 -3.19 1.97 18.66
N ASP A 497 -2.28 1.51 19.51
CA ASP A 497 -1.32 0.41 19.27
C ASP A 497 -1.78 -0.94 19.84
N ARG A 498 -2.97 -0.97 20.43
CA ARG A 498 -3.58 -2.16 21.02
C ARG A 498 -4.39 -2.95 19.97
N PRO A 499 -4.45 -4.29 20.07
CA PRO A 499 -5.14 -5.11 19.09
C PRO A 499 -6.66 -5.03 19.26
N ILE A 500 -7.32 -4.09 18.60
CA ILE A 500 -8.76 -3.84 18.77
C ILE A 500 -9.61 -5.11 18.61
N VAL A 501 -9.26 -6.00 17.67
CA VAL A 501 -9.96 -7.27 17.45
C VAL A 501 -9.87 -8.16 18.68
N LEU A 502 -8.69 -8.30 19.28
CA LEU A 502 -8.49 -9.16 20.45
C LEU A 502 -9.05 -8.53 21.73
N GLU A 503 -8.92 -7.21 21.89
CA GLU A 503 -9.47 -6.51 23.06
C GLU A 503 -11.00 -6.55 23.09
N VAL A 504 -11.65 -6.43 21.94
CA VAL A 504 -13.11 -6.62 21.83
C VAL A 504 -13.50 -8.08 22.03
N LEU A 505 -12.76 -9.04 21.46
CA LEU A 505 -13.03 -10.46 21.62
C LEU A 505 -12.98 -10.92 23.09
N LYS A 506 -12.22 -10.25 23.97
CA LYS A 506 -12.18 -10.54 25.42
C LYS A 506 -13.45 -10.09 26.17
N GLN A 507 -14.28 -9.24 25.56
CA GLN A 507 -15.49 -8.69 26.17
C GLN A 507 -16.73 -9.56 25.90
N PHE A 508 -16.57 -10.64 25.13
CA PHE A 508 -17.60 -11.62 24.78
C PHE A 508 -17.20 -13.00 25.28
#